data_AF-A0A973U504-F1
#
_entry.id   AF-A0A973U504-F1
#
_cell.length_a   1.000
_cell.length_b   1.000
_cell.length_c   1.000
_cell.angle_alpha   90.00
_cell.angle_beta   90.00
_cell.angle_gamma   90.00
#
_symmetry.space_group_name_H-M   'P 1'
#
loop_
_entity.id
_entity.type
_entity.pdbx_description
1 polymer ?
#
loop_
_entity_poly.entity_id
_entity_poly.type
_entity_poly.pdbx_seq_one_letter_code
_entity_poly.pdbx_strand_id
1 'polypeptide(L)'
;MRKLTGAVFVSLDGVMQAPGGPEEDPTGGFRYGGWTAPFWNEDMGPFEKIIASNYDLLLAKRTYDIFSAYWPYNQDNPIGARFQRINKYVLTHSN
;
A
#
# COMPACT_ATOMS: atom_id res chain seq x y z
N MET A 1 18.20 15.56 -7.80
CA MET A 1 16.90 15.31 -8.48
C MET A 1 16.20 14.18 -7.75
N ARG A 2 14.92 14.32 -7.38
CA ARG A 2 14.18 13.23 -6.70
C ARG A 2 13.71 12.20 -7.73
N LYS A 3 13.75 10.90 -7.38
CA LYS A 3 13.27 9.80 -8.23
C LYS A 3 11.84 9.43 -7.85
N LEU A 4 10.98 9.23 -8.84
CA LEU A 4 9.68 8.59 -8.64
C LEU A 4 9.84 7.07 -8.79
N THR A 5 9.42 6.31 -7.79
CA THR A 5 9.51 4.85 -7.77
C THR A 5 8.11 4.27 -7.55
N GLY A 6 7.70 3.35 -8.43
CA GLY A 6 6.47 2.58 -8.26
C GLY A 6 6.75 1.29 -7.50
N ALA A 7 5.90 0.98 -6.52
CA ALA A 7 5.94 -0.25 -5.74
C ALA A 7 4.52 -0.82 -5.67
N VAL A 8 4.32 -2.03 -6.17
CA VAL A 8 3.00 -2.67 -6.25
C VAL A 8 3.12 -4.18 -6.03
N PHE A 9 2.07 -4.77 -5.46
CA PHE A 9 1.78 -6.18 -5.65
C PHE A 9 0.94 -6.35 -6.91
N VAL A 10 1.31 -7.32 -7.75
CA VAL A 10 0.58 -7.61 -8.98
C VAL A 10 0.52 -9.13 -9.18
N SER A 11 -0.67 -9.64 -9.48
CA SER A 11 -0.85 -11.05 -9.84
C SER A 11 -0.29 -11.33 -11.24
N LEU A 12 -0.19 -12.62 -11.61
CA LEU A 12 0.31 -13.03 -12.92
C LEU A 12 -0.56 -12.50 -14.08
N ASP A 13 -1.86 -12.38 -13.86
CA ASP A 13 -2.85 -11.85 -14.79
C ASP A 13 -3.06 -10.32 -14.66
N GLY A 14 -2.22 -9.63 -13.87
CA GLY A 14 -2.16 -8.16 -13.85
C GLY A 14 -3.05 -7.47 -12.83
N VAL A 15 -3.60 -8.18 -11.85
CA VAL A 15 -4.49 -7.63 -10.81
C VAL A 15 -3.67 -7.03 -9.66
N MET A 16 -3.98 -5.79 -9.29
CA MET A 16 -3.41 -5.08 -8.13
C MET A 16 -4.44 -4.77 -7.03
N GLN A 17 -5.71 -5.08 -7.25
CA GLN A 17 -6.81 -4.77 -6.32
C GLN A 17 -6.76 -5.67 -5.08
N ALA A 18 -7.03 -5.08 -3.92
CA ALA A 18 -7.16 -5.75 -2.62
C ALA A 18 -6.06 -6.80 -2.29
N PRO A 19 -4.76 -6.49 -2.40
CA PRO A 19 -3.69 -7.45 -2.13
C PRO A 19 -3.58 -7.84 -0.66
N GLY A 20 -3.86 -6.94 0.28
CA GLY A 20 -3.60 -7.09 1.72
C GLY A 20 -4.74 -7.75 2.49
N GLY A 21 -5.91 -7.12 2.56
CA GLY A 21 -7.03 -7.58 3.40
C GLY A 21 -8.19 -8.19 2.60
N PRO A 22 -8.91 -9.19 3.15
CA PRO A 22 -10.10 -9.77 2.51
C PRO A 22 -11.16 -8.74 2.09
N GLU A 23 -11.31 -7.69 2.90
CA GLU A 23 -12.28 -6.60 2.69
C GLU A 23 -11.63 -5.28 2.27
N GLU A 24 -10.37 -5.29 1.81
CA GLU A 24 -9.60 -4.06 1.51
C GLU A 24 -10.22 -3.21 0.41
N ASP A 25 -10.66 -3.84 -0.69
CA ASP A 25 -11.34 -3.17 -1.80
C ASP A 25 -12.30 -4.14 -2.53
N PRO A 26 -13.58 -4.23 -2.10
CA PRO A 26 -14.58 -5.07 -2.75
C PRO A 26 -15.21 -4.44 -4.01
N THR A 27 -14.69 -3.29 -4.48
CA THR A 27 -15.25 -2.55 -5.62
C THR A 27 -15.44 -3.46 -6.84
N GLY A 28 -16.59 -3.33 -7.51
CA GLY A 28 -16.91 -4.14 -8.70
C GLY A 28 -17.24 -5.60 -8.38
N GLY A 29 -17.44 -5.96 -7.11
CA GLY A 29 -17.70 -7.33 -6.69
C GLY A 29 -16.45 -8.21 -6.71
N PHE A 30 -15.26 -7.61 -6.52
CA PHE A 30 -14.00 -8.34 -6.44
C PHE A 30 -13.98 -9.24 -5.20
N ARG A 31 -13.76 -10.55 -5.41
CA ARG A 31 -13.92 -11.59 -4.36
C ARG A 31 -12.60 -12.16 -3.85
N TYR A 32 -11.48 -11.68 -4.37
CA TYR A 32 -10.15 -12.24 -4.08
C TYR A 32 -9.34 -11.29 -3.19
N GLY A 33 -9.99 -10.57 -2.26
CA GLY A 33 -9.29 -9.72 -1.32
C GLY A 33 -8.30 -10.51 -0.45
N GLY A 34 -7.18 -9.89 -0.10
CA GLY A 34 -6.14 -10.49 0.71
C GLY A 34 -5.34 -11.58 0.00
N TRP A 35 -5.35 -11.58 -1.34
CA TRP A 35 -4.70 -12.64 -2.13
C TRP A 35 -3.19 -12.75 -1.91
N THR A 36 -2.51 -11.72 -1.36
CA THR A 36 -1.08 -11.85 -1.05
C THR A 36 -0.82 -12.70 0.19
N ALA A 37 -1.79 -12.87 1.11
CA ALA A 37 -1.61 -13.52 2.40
C ALA A 37 -0.88 -14.89 2.33
N PRO A 38 -1.21 -15.79 1.39
CA PRO A 38 -0.52 -17.09 1.28
C PRO A 38 0.93 -17.02 0.78
N PHE A 39 1.37 -15.88 0.24
CA PHE A 39 2.69 -15.70 -0.38
C PHE A 39 3.67 -14.93 0.51
N TRP A 40 3.24 -14.44 1.68
CA TRP A 40 4.15 -13.80 2.63
C TRP A 40 5.10 -14.83 3.21
N ASN A 41 6.40 -14.51 3.18
CA ASN A 41 7.46 -15.31 3.79
C ASN A 41 8.49 -14.38 4.45
N GLU A 42 9.55 -14.96 5.01
CA GLU A 42 10.61 -14.20 5.70
C GLU A 42 11.47 -13.35 4.75
N ASP A 43 11.45 -13.60 3.43
CA ASP A 43 12.21 -12.83 2.43
C ASP A 43 11.25 -12.11 1.48
N MET A 44 10.76 -10.96 1.94
CA MET A 44 9.99 -10.05 1.09
C MET A 44 10.89 -9.10 0.29
N GLY A 45 12.22 -9.33 0.28
CA GLY A 45 13.31 -8.61 -0.38
C GLY A 45 13.01 -7.20 -0.92
N PRO A 46 12.43 -7.05 -2.13
CA PRO A 46 12.10 -5.75 -2.71
C PRO A 46 11.20 -4.87 -1.82
N PHE A 47 10.24 -5.46 -1.12
CA PHE A 47 9.33 -4.76 -0.22
C PHE A 47 10.06 -4.16 0.98
N GLU A 48 11.00 -4.91 1.57
CA GLU A 48 11.82 -4.44 2.68
C GLU A 48 12.69 -3.23 2.29
N LYS A 49 13.29 -3.27 1.09
CA LYS A 49 14.06 -2.14 0.56
C LYS A 49 13.21 -0.89 0.37
N ILE A 50 11.95 -1.05 -0.05
CA ILE A 50 11.02 0.05 -0.17
C ILE A 50 10.76 0.65 1.21
N ILE A 51 10.45 -0.17 2.22
CA ILE A 51 10.18 0.27 3.60
C ILE A 51 11.39 0.99 4.21
N ALA A 52 12.60 0.46 4.01
CA ALA A 52 13.84 0.99 4.59
C ALA A 52 14.30 2.31 3.94
N SER A 53 13.79 2.64 2.75
CA SER A 53 14.20 3.84 2.03
C SER A 53 13.56 5.12 2.59
N ASN A 54 14.16 6.27 2.31
CA ASN A 54 13.55 7.58 2.57
C ASN A 54 12.67 7.99 1.37
N TYR A 55 11.36 8.12 1.60
CA TYR A 55 10.38 8.49 0.60
C TYR A 55 9.23 9.32 1.20
N ASP A 56 8.50 9.99 0.31
CA ASP A 56 7.16 10.50 0.57
C ASP A 56 6.17 9.68 -0.27
N LEU A 57 4.89 9.68 0.09
CA LEU A 57 3.86 8.94 -0.65
C LEU A 57 3.20 9.82 -1.70
N LEU A 58 3.07 9.29 -2.92
CA LEU A 58 2.19 9.82 -3.95
C LEU A 58 1.10 8.79 -4.21
N LEU A 59 -0.16 9.10 -3.87
CA LEU A 59 -1.26 8.15 -3.87
C LEU A 59 -2.48 8.71 -4.61
N ALA A 60 -3.28 7.82 -5.20
CA ALA A 60 -4.65 8.16 -5.54
C ALA A 60 -5.53 8.17 -4.27
N LYS A 61 -6.67 8.87 -4.32
CA LYS A 61 -7.61 8.99 -3.19
C LYS A 61 -8.01 7.65 -2.58
N ARG A 62 -8.35 6.64 -3.40
CA ARG A 62 -8.77 5.32 -2.89
C ARG A 62 -7.67 4.63 -2.07
N THR A 63 -6.44 4.59 -2.59
CA THR A 63 -5.29 4.01 -1.88
C THR A 63 -5.00 4.78 -0.60
N TYR A 64 -5.13 6.11 -0.62
CA TYR A 64 -4.99 6.92 0.59
C TYR A 64 -6.04 6.54 1.64
N ASP A 65 -7.30 6.40 1.27
CA ASP A 65 -8.38 6.06 2.21
C ASP A 65 -8.12 4.70 2.88
N ILE A 66 -7.79 3.68 2.09
CA ILE A 66 -7.42 2.34 2.57
C ILE A 66 -6.26 2.42 3.55
N PHE A 67 -5.18 3.11 3.17
CA PHE A 67 -4.00 3.21 4.02
C PHE A 67 -4.29 4.00 5.30
N SER A 68 -5.10 5.07 5.21
CA SER A 68 -5.40 6.00 6.31
C SER A 68 -6.27 5.38 7.39
N ALA A 69 -7.09 4.40 7.01
CA ALA A 69 -7.83 3.57 7.96
C ALA A 69 -6.92 2.65 8.78
N TYR A 70 -5.67 2.42 8.35
CA TYR A 70 -4.74 1.49 8.98
C TYR A 70 -3.59 2.16 9.72
N TRP A 71 -2.76 2.99 9.06
CA TRP A 71 -1.47 3.42 9.63
C TRP A 71 -1.56 4.19 10.97
N PRO A 72 -2.56 5.07 11.22
CA PRO A 72 -2.59 5.85 12.46
C PRO A 72 -2.71 4.97 13.70
N TYR A 73 -3.31 3.79 13.54
CA TYR A 73 -3.62 2.83 14.60
C TYR A 73 -2.59 1.69 14.71
N ASN A 74 -1.62 1.62 13.80
CA ASN A 74 -0.66 0.53 13.70
C ASN A 74 0.78 1.05 13.74
N GLN A 75 1.07 1.98 14.66
CA GLN A 75 2.39 2.63 14.74
C GLN A 75 3.49 1.72 15.29
N ASP A 76 3.15 0.60 15.91
CA ASP A 76 4.12 -0.42 16.32
C ASP A 76 4.67 -1.20 15.11
N ASN A 77 3.99 -1.12 13.95
CA ASN A 77 4.48 -1.63 12.68
C ASN A 77 5.43 -0.60 12.01
N PRO A 78 6.61 -1.00 11.49
CA PRO A 78 7.54 -0.08 10.83
C PRO A 78 6.93 0.75 9.69
N ILE A 79 6.01 0.17 8.91
CA ILE A 79 5.28 0.87 7.84
C ILE A 79 4.35 1.92 8.45
N GLY A 80 3.58 1.56 9.49
CA GLY A 80 2.69 2.49 10.16
C GLY A 80 3.44 3.68 10.77
N ALA A 81 4.53 3.40 11.48
CA ALA A 81 5.43 4.43 12.03
C ALA A 81 6.01 5.34 10.94
N ARG A 82 6.48 4.76 9.82
CA ARG A 82 7.03 5.52 8.68
C ARG A 82 5.95 6.39 8.06
N PHE A 83 4.79 5.82 7.76
CA PHE A 83 3.67 6.51 7.15
C PHE A 83 3.23 7.66 8.04
N GLN A 84 3.20 7.53 9.35
CA GLN A 84 2.85 8.64 10.26
C GLN A 84 3.74 9.89 10.03
N ARG A 85 5.03 9.72 9.73
CA ARG A 85 6.02 10.82 9.68
C ARG A 85 6.25 11.45 8.31
N ILE A 86 5.91 10.78 7.22
CA ILE A 86 6.21 11.25 5.85
C ILE A 86 5.07 12.08 5.26
N ASN A 87 5.37 12.86 4.22
CA ASN A 87 4.34 13.58 3.48
C ASN A 87 3.50 12.60 2.65
N LYS A 88 2.22 12.92 2.48
CA LYS A 88 1.30 12.21 1.57
C LYS A 88 0.75 13.22 0.58
N TYR A 89 1.07 13.03 -0.68
CA TYR A 89 0.53 13.78 -1.80
C TYR A 89 -0.59 12.95 -2.41
N VAL A 90 -1.83 13.41 -2.27
CA VAL A 90 -3.01 12.68 -2.72
C VAL A 90 -3.55 13.31 -4.00
N LEU A 91 -3.50 12.56 -5.10
CA LEU A 91 -4.15 12.94 -6.34
C LEU A 91 -5.63 12.56 -6.24
N THR A 92 -6.50 13.58 -6.34
CA THR A 92 -7.94 13.43 -6.31
C THR A 92 -8.57 14.38 -7.31
N HIS A 93 -9.66 13.96 -7.94
CA HIS A 93 -10.49 14.84 -8.76
C HIS A 93 -11.60 15.37 -7.85
N SER A 94 -11.32 16.45 -7.09
CA SER A 94 -12.25 17.47 -6.55
C SER A 94 -11.64 18.19 -5.33
N ASN A 95 -11.91 19.49 -5.24
CA ASN A 95 -11.87 20.30 -4.01
C ASN A 95 -12.96 19.85 -3.04
#